data_AF-X0UU78-F1
#
_entry.id   AF-X0UU78-F1
#
_cell.length_a   1.000
_cell.length_b   1.000
_cell.length_c   1.000
_cell.angle_alpha   90.00
_cell.angle_beta   90.00
_cell.angle_gamma   90.00
#
_symmetry.space_group_name_H-M   'P 1'
#
loop_
_entity.id
_entity.type
_entity.pdbx_description
1 polymer ?
#
loop_
_entity_poly.entity_id
_entity_poly.type
_entity_poly.pdbx_seq_one_letter_code
_entity_poly.pdbx_strand_id
1 'polypeptide(L)'
;AKGLIDIRDLVKEGSDHNQDRIPFRLQTQAAGHAVRANYLYAGVADVYAETGDASLLRALKAIWNDVTYRKMYITGATGALYDGASPDGSRSHSSIQLVHQAYGRPYQLPNITAYNESCAITGLILWNWRMLAITGQARYADLIELAYYNGLLSTISLDGKKFFYTNPLGRVDELPFELRWSRWREPYISCFCCPPNTVRTIAEITAYAYSISDEGLWINLYGGNELNTYLADGSPLRLKQQTDYPWEGMINIILEDTPQKEFSV
;
A
#
# COMPACT_ATOMS: atom_id res chain seq x y z
N ALA A 1 -2.30 -12.50 17.36
CA ALA A 1 -1.52 -11.65 16.45
C ALA A 1 -0.03 -11.56 16.87
N LYS A 2 0.31 -11.07 18.07
CA LYS A 2 1.71 -10.97 18.56
C LYS A 2 2.56 -12.22 18.33
N GLY A 3 2.07 -13.41 18.71
CA GLY A 3 2.80 -14.67 18.51
C GLY A 3 3.10 -15.02 17.05
N LEU A 4 2.34 -14.51 16.07
CA LEU A 4 2.64 -14.71 14.64
C LEU A 4 3.84 -13.89 14.19
N ILE A 5 4.08 -12.72 14.79
CA ILE A 5 5.30 -11.94 14.56
C ILE A 5 6.47 -12.66 15.20
N ASP A 6 6.33 -13.06 16.46
CA ASP A 6 7.43 -13.67 17.21
C ASP A 6 7.85 -15.02 16.62
N ILE A 7 6.93 -15.80 16.02
CA ILE A 7 7.26 -17.06 15.33
C ILE A 7 8.17 -16.83 14.12
N ARG A 8 8.07 -15.70 13.42
CA ARG A 8 8.97 -15.38 12.28
C ARG A 8 10.42 -15.25 12.73
N ASP A 9 10.65 -14.85 13.98
CA ASP A 9 11.99 -14.71 14.56
C ASP A 9 12.64 -16.09 14.89
N LEU A 10 11.87 -17.18 14.82
CA LEU A 10 12.31 -18.54 15.16
C LEU A 10 12.67 -19.41 13.94
N VAL A 11 12.51 -18.87 12.72
CA VAL A 11 12.77 -19.62 11.48
C VAL A 11 14.27 -19.68 11.23
N LYS A 12 14.86 -20.88 11.28
CA LYS A 12 16.32 -21.08 11.13
C LYS A 12 16.83 -20.84 9.71
N GLU A 13 16.06 -21.26 8.71
CA GLU A 13 16.39 -21.14 7.28
C GLU A 13 15.35 -20.28 6.57
N GLY A 14 15.07 -19.12 7.16
CA GLY A 14 14.13 -18.16 6.59
C GLY A 14 14.65 -17.56 5.29
N SER A 15 13.75 -16.88 4.57
CA SER A 15 14.05 -16.28 3.29
C SER A 15 13.72 -14.80 3.23
N ASP A 16 14.47 -14.06 2.43
CA ASP A 16 14.11 -12.68 2.09
C ASP A 16 12.77 -12.68 1.35
N HIS A 17 12.55 -13.70 0.51
CA HIS A 17 11.32 -13.88 -0.26
C HIS A 17 10.05 -13.87 0.62
N ASN A 18 10.13 -14.43 1.83
CA ASN A 18 9.05 -14.49 2.81
C ASN A 18 9.21 -13.55 4.01
N GLN A 19 10.23 -12.68 4.01
CA GLN A 19 10.52 -11.71 5.07
C GLN A 19 10.72 -12.36 6.46
N ASP A 20 11.34 -13.54 6.50
CA ASP A 20 11.61 -14.31 7.73
C ASP A 20 13.06 -14.79 7.85
N ARG A 21 13.97 -14.31 6.99
CA ARG A 21 15.42 -14.59 7.13
C ARG A 21 16.00 -14.01 8.43
N ILE A 22 15.54 -12.82 8.82
CA ILE A 22 15.95 -12.16 10.05
C ILE A 22 14.72 -11.74 10.85
N PRO A 23 14.83 -11.65 12.19
CA PRO A 23 13.76 -11.17 13.04
C PRO A 23 13.16 -9.86 12.57
N PHE A 24 11.83 -9.71 12.66
CA PHE A 24 11.14 -8.53 12.11
C PHE A 24 11.68 -7.22 12.70
N ARG A 25 11.97 -7.22 14.00
CA ARG A 25 12.47 -6.06 14.75
C ARG A 25 13.86 -5.58 14.29
N LEU A 26 14.58 -6.40 13.52
CA LEU A 26 15.88 -6.09 12.94
C LEU A 26 15.78 -5.69 11.45
N GLN A 27 14.61 -5.84 10.83
CA GLN A 27 14.40 -5.44 9.45
C GLN A 27 14.37 -3.92 9.32
N THR A 28 15.17 -3.41 8.39
CA THR A 28 15.28 -1.96 8.10
C THR A 28 15.05 -1.63 6.63
N GLN A 29 14.85 -2.65 5.80
CA GLN A 29 14.70 -2.54 4.35
C GLN A 29 13.66 -3.54 3.87
N ALA A 30 12.89 -3.17 2.85
CA ALA A 30 11.97 -4.09 2.19
C ALA A 30 12.72 -5.02 1.23
N ALA A 31 12.46 -6.31 1.33
CA ALA A 31 13.02 -7.34 0.45
C ALA A 31 11.99 -8.43 0.16
N GLY A 32 12.23 -9.20 -0.89
CA GLY A 32 11.38 -10.33 -1.27
C GLY A 32 10.01 -9.92 -1.82
N HIS A 33 9.05 -10.84 -1.74
CA HIS A 33 7.76 -10.73 -2.40
C HIS A 33 6.96 -9.51 -1.90
N ALA A 34 6.61 -8.59 -2.81
CA ALA A 34 6.03 -7.30 -2.44
C ALA A 34 4.65 -7.43 -1.75
N VAL A 35 3.78 -8.34 -2.20
CA VAL A 35 2.50 -8.64 -1.53
C VAL A 35 2.74 -9.11 -0.09
N ARG A 36 3.54 -10.16 0.10
CA ARG A 36 3.79 -10.73 1.43
C ARG A 36 4.37 -9.68 2.38
N ALA A 37 5.34 -8.92 1.88
CA ALA A 37 5.97 -7.83 2.58
C ALA A 37 4.96 -6.76 3.01
N ASN A 38 4.21 -6.18 2.07
CA ASN A 38 3.31 -5.06 2.37
C ASN A 38 2.17 -5.46 3.31
N TYR A 39 1.62 -6.67 3.13
CA TYR A 39 0.60 -7.20 4.05
C TYR A 39 1.16 -7.54 5.44
N LEU A 40 2.40 -8.04 5.53
CA LEU A 40 3.09 -8.20 6.80
C LEU A 40 3.24 -6.84 7.50
N TYR A 41 3.68 -5.81 6.78
CA TYR A 41 3.88 -4.48 7.36
C TYR A 41 2.55 -3.87 7.85
N ALA A 42 1.46 -4.05 7.10
CA ALA A 42 0.12 -3.67 7.56
C ALA A 42 -0.26 -4.41 8.86
N GLY A 43 -0.09 -5.74 8.90
CA GLY A 43 -0.43 -6.53 10.09
C GLY A 43 0.45 -6.24 11.31
N VAL A 44 1.72 -5.90 11.12
CA VAL A 44 2.59 -5.47 12.22
C VAL A 44 2.19 -4.09 12.73
N ALA A 45 1.75 -3.20 11.84
CA ALA A 45 1.20 -1.90 12.24
C ALA A 45 -0.07 -2.08 13.10
N ASP A 46 -0.97 -3.00 12.71
CA ASP A 46 -2.13 -3.37 13.54
C ASP A 46 -1.69 -3.90 14.92
N VAL A 47 -0.65 -4.75 15.00
CA VAL A 47 -0.14 -5.21 16.31
C VAL A 47 0.46 -4.07 17.13
N TYR A 48 1.16 -3.12 16.50
CA TYR A 48 1.65 -1.94 17.20
C TYR A 48 0.51 -1.12 17.81
N ALA A 49 -0.58 -0.91 17.06
CA ALA A 49 -1.72 -0.12 17.53
C ALA A 49 -2.29 -0.65 18.86
N GLU A 50 -2.32 -1.98 19.03
CA GLU A 50 -2.85 -2.63 20.23
C GLU A 50 -1.82 -2.79 21.36
N THR A 51 -0.53 -2.82 21.05
CA THR A 51 0.51 -3.21 22.02
C THR A 51 1.45 -2.08 22.43
N GLY A 52 1.54 -1.02 21.62
CA GLY A 52 2.50 0.06 21.82
C GLY A 52 3.98 -0.36 21.75
N ASP A 53 4.31 -1.54 21.20
CA ASP A 53 5.69 -2.02 21.10
C ASP A 53 6.50 -1.14 20.12
N ALA A 54 7.20 -0.14 20.66
CA ALA A 54 7.98 0.84 19.91
C ALA A 54 9.06 0.21 19.00
N SER A 55 9.48 -1.04 19.27
CA SER A 55 10.42 -1.75 18.40
C SER A 55 9.80 -2.09 17.03
N LEU A 56 8.50 -2.39 16.99
CA LEU A 56 7.77 -2.67 15.77
C LEU A 56 7.61 -1.40 14.93
N LEU A 57 7.19 -0.29 15.54
CA LEU A 57 7.03 0.99 14.83
C LEU A 57 8.37 1.52 14.30
N ARG A 58 9.47 1.31 15.03
CA ARG A 58 10.82 1.68 14.56
C ARG A 58 11.19 0.91 13.28
N ALA A 59 10.97 -0.41 13.26
CA ALA A 59 11.21 -1.23 12.07
C ALA A 59 10.31 -0.78 10.91
N LEU A 60 9.00 -0.60 11.16
CA LEU A 60 8.04 -0.12 10.16
C LEU A 60 8.45 1.23 9.55
N LYS A 61 8.87 2.21 10.36
CA LYS A 61 9.33 3.51 9.86
C LYS A 61 10.58 3.39 8.99
N ALA A 62 11.54 2.55 9.38
CA ALA A 62 12.75 2.31 8.59
C ALA A 62 12.43 1.66 7.24
N ILE A 63 11.59 0.62 7.24
CA ILE A 63 11.15 -0.09 6.04
C ILE A 63 10.33 0.84 5.14
N TRP A 64 9.41 1.63 5.71
CA TRP A 64 8.63 2.63 4.96
C TRP A 64 9.52 3.63 4.27
N ASN A 65 10.52 4.19 4.96
CA ASN A 65 11.48 5.11 4.35
C ASN A 65 12.25 4.44 3.20
N ASP A 66 12.66 3.18 3.35
CA ASP A 66 13.32 2.43 2.27
C ASP A 66 12.42 2.26 1.04
N VAL A 67 11.16 1.86 1.26
CA VAL A 67 10.18 1.69 0.18
C VAL A 67 9.94 3.02 -0.52
N THR A 68 9.48 4.03 0.21
CA THR A 68 9.01 5.30 -0.34
C THR A 68 10.09 6.05 -1.10
N TYR A 69 11.32 6.09 -0.57
CA TYR A 69 12.38 6.92 -1.16
C TYR A 69 13.31 6.17 -2.10
N ARG A 70 13.27 4.82 -2.15
CA ARG A 70 14.25 4.05 -2.93
C ARG A 70 13.67 2.90 -3.75
N LYS A 71 12.48 2.37 -3.44
CA LYS A 71 11.98 1.12 -4.05
C LYS A 71 10.52 1.19 -4.52
N MET A 72 9.93 2.38 -4.54
CA MET A 72 8.57 2.60 -5.01
C MET A 72 8.59 3.29 -6.37
N TYR A 73 7.72 2.84 -7.28
CA TYR A 73 7.50 3.50 -8.56
C TYR A 73 6.71 4.78 -8.37
N ILE A 74 6.79 5.69 -9.35
CA ILE A 74 6.08 6.97 -9.31
C ILE A 74 4.56 6.84 -9.17
N THR A 75 3.99 5.69 -9.54
CA THR A 75 2.56 5.37 -9.41
C THR A 75 2.15 4.87 -8.01
N GLY A 76 3.09 4.79 -7.06
CA GLY A 76 2.88 4.11 -5.79
C GLY A 76 2.98 2.57 -5.88
N ALA A 77 3.26 2.01 -7.06
CA ALA A 77 3.41 0.56 -7.18
C ALA A 77 4.75 0.07 -6.61
N THR A 78 4.77 -1.20 -6.18
CA THR A 78 5.95 -1.85 -5.57
C THR A 78 6.12 -3.28 -6.09
N GLY A 79 7.37 -3.76 -6.09
CA GLY A 79 7.74 -5.05 -6.66
C GLY A 79 8.36 -4.88 -8.05
N ALA A 80 9.67 -4.63 -8.10
CA ALA A 80 10.38 -4.36 -9.34
C ALA A 80 10.68 -5.61 -10.16
N LEU A 81 10.78 -6.78 -9.54
CA LEU A 81 11.35 -7.98 -10.14
C LEU A 81 10.28 -9.05 -10.39
N TYR A 82 10.22 -9.57 -11.62
CA TYR A 82 9.51 -10.83 -11.91
C TYR A 82 10.15 -11.98 -11.14
N ASP A 83 11.45 -12.15 -11.34
CA ASP A 83 12.34 -13.11 -10.69
C ASP A 83 13.69 -12.42 -10.46
N GLY A 84 14.41 -12.83 -9.42
CA GLY A 84 15.70 -12.27 -9.09
C GLY A 84 16.36 -12.94 -7.91
N ALA A 85 17.32 -12.24 -7.32
CA ALA A 85 18.13 -12.72 -6.21
C ALA A 85 18.11 -11.72 -5.06
N SER A 86 18.16 -12.20 -3.82
CA SER A 86 18.31 -11.39 -2.63
C SER A 86 19.27 -12.05 -1.62
N PRO A 87 20.29 -11.33 -1.14
CA PRO A 87 20.81 -10.07 -1.69
C PRO A 87 21.37 -10.25 -3.11
N ASP A 88 21.20 -9.23 -3.96
CA ASP A 88 21.71 -9.20 -5.33
C ASP A 88 23.14 -8.63 -5.36
N GLY A 89 24.09 -9.39 -5.93
CA GLY A 89 25.51 -9.01 -6.00
C GLY A 89 26.30 -9.22 -4.70
N SER A 90 25.84 -10.10 -3.79
CA SER A 90 26.54 -10.39 -2.53
C SER A 90 27.88 -11.09 -2.74
N ARG A 91 28.87 -10.74 -1.90
CA ARG A 91 30.18 -11.44 -1.85
C ARG A 91 30.07 -12.89 -1.37
N SER A 92 29.05 -13.19 -0.56
CA SER A 92 28.82 -14.54 -0.06
C SER A 92 27.76 -15.22 -0.91
N HIS A 93 28.18 -16.04 -1.87
CA HIS A 93 27.26 -16.70 -2.80
C HIS A 93 26.20 -17.57 -2.08
N SER A 94 26.60 -18.26 -1.00
CA SER A 94 25.70 -19.08 -0.18
C SER A 94 24.60 -18.28 0.53
N SER A 95 24.75 -16.96 0.66
CA SER A 95 23.72 -16.09 1.26
C SER A 95 22.64 -15.67 0.26
N ILE A 96 22.84 -15.93 -1.04
CA ILE A 96 21.95 -15.49 -2.10
C ILE A 96 20.79 -16.47 -2.20
N GLN A 97 19.56 -15.95 -2.13
CA GLN A 97 18.34 -16.71 -2.31
C GLN A 97 17.55 -16.16 -3.50
N LEU A 98 16.78 -17.03 -4.16
CA LEU A 98 15.86 -16.61 -5.20
C LEU A 98 14.68 -15.85 -4.60
N VAL A 99 14.23 -14.83 -5.32
CA VAL A 99 13.00 -14.08 -5.03
C VAL A 99 12.18 -13.96 -6.31
N HIS A 100 10.86 -13.91 -6.17
CA HIS A 100 9.94 -13.62 -7.27
C HIS A 100 8.91 -12.57 -6.85
N GLN A 101 8.38 -11.83 -7.82
CA GLN A 101 7.32 -10.83 -7.59
C GLN A 101 7.73 -9.83 -6.51
N ALA A 102 8.98 -9.38 -6.59
CA ALA A 102 9.75 -8.95 -5.44
C ALA A 102 10.26 -7.51 -5.53
N TYR A 103 10.51 -6.90 -4.38
CA TYR A 103 11.36 -5.73 -4.27
C TYR A 103 12.76 -6.02 -4.85
N GLY A 104 13.34 -5.02 -5.51
CA GLY A 104 14.71 -5.07 -6.02
C GLY A 104 15.70 -4.31 -5.12
N ARG A 105 16.87 -4.03 -5.67
CA ARG A 105 17.86 -3.15 -5.03
C ARG A 105 17.29 -1.72 -4.89
N PRO A 106 17.82 -0.90 -3.96
CA PRO A 106 17.56 0.53 -3.98
C PRO A 106 17.78 1.12 -5.38
N TYR A 107 16.82 1.92 -5.85
CA TYR A 107 16.82 2.60 -7.15
C TYR A 107 16.77 1.68 -8.37
N GLN A 108 16.49 0.38 -8.19
CA GLN A 108 16.23 -0.55 -9.29
C GLN A 108 14.74 -0.54 -9.64
N LEU A 109 14.36 0.39 -10.52
CA LEU A 109 12.97 0.62 -10.94
C LEU A 109 12.84 0.55 -12.47
N PRO A 110 13.01 -0.64 -13.10
CA PRO A 110 12.89 -0.78 -14.55
C PRO A 110 11.45 -0.54 -15.02
N ASN A 111 11.25 0.15 -16.15
CA ASN A 111 9.90 0.49 -16.61
C ASN A 111 9.19 -0.66 -17.33
N ILE A 112 9.88 -1.34 -18.25
CA ILE A 112 9.30 -2.39 -19.11
C ILE A 112 9.02 -3.67 -18.31
N THR A 113 9.90 -4.01 -17.38
CA THR A 113 9.85 -5.27 -16.61
C THR A 113 9.42 -5.04 -15.16
N ALA A 114 8.82 -3.89 -14.84
CA ALA A 114 8.23 -3.68 -13.52
C ALA A 114 7.12 -4.70 -13.28
N TYR A 115 7.26 -5.50 -12.21
CA TYR A 115 6.24 -6.49 -11.88
C TYR A 115 4.97 -5.83 -11.35
N ASN A 116 5.11 -4.98 -10.33
CA ASN A 116 4.06 -4.11 -9.81
C ASN A 116 2.71 -4.81 -9.70
N GLU A 117 2.68 -5.89 -8.92
CA GLU A 117 1.48 -6.70 -8.77
C GLU A 117 0.33 -5.89 -8.18
N SER A 118 -0.87 -6.03 -8.74
CA SER A 118 -2.07 -5.32 -8.27
C SER A 118 -2.32 -5.51 -6.77
N CYS A 119 -2.11 -6.72 -6.25
CA CYS A 119 -2.20 -7.01 -4.81
C CYS A 119 -1.13 -6.31 -3.97
N ALA A 120 0.07 -6.06 -4.50
CA ALA A 120 1.14 -5.39 -3.76
C ALA A 120 0.80 -3.90 -3.55
N ILE A 121 0.11 -3.30 -4.52
CA ILE A 121 -0.44 -1.95 -4.45
C ILE A 121 -1.52 -1.87 -3.36
N THR A 122 -2.47 -2.81 -3.35
CA THR A 122 -3.46 -2.90 -2.25
C THR A 122 -2.78 -3.05 -0.89
N GLY A 123 -1.77 -3.90 -0.77
CA GLY A 123 -1.00 -4.06 0.47
C GLY A 123 -0.35 -2.76 0.92
N LEU A 124 0.18 -1.96 0.00
CA LEU A 124 0.77 -0.65 0.30
C LEU A 124 -0.29 0.34 0.81
N ILE A 125 -1.45 0.41 0.18
CA ILE A 125 -2.58 1.25 0.62
C ILE A 125 -2.99 0.86 2.04
N LEU A 126 -3.20 -0.43 2.28
CA LEU A 126 -3.59 -0.95 3.59
C LEU A 126 -2.54 -0.63 4.65
N TRP A 127 -1.25 -0.80 4.35
CA TRP A 127 -0.17 -0.47 5.27
C TRP A 127 -0.12 1.02 5.61
N ASN A 128 -0.22 1.89 4.61
CA ASN A 128 -0.22 3.34 4.83
C ASN A 128 -1.43 3.81 5.60
N TRP A 129 -2.60 3.18 5.42
CA TRP A 129 -3.79 3.47 6.24
C TRP A 129 -3.55 3.22 7.73
N ARG A 130 -2.88 2.11 8.09
CA ARG A 130 -2.52 1.86 9.50
C ARG A 130 -1.49 2.87 9.98
N MET A 131 -0.49 3.16 9.18
CA MET A 131 0.55 4.14 9.56
C MET A 131 -0.05 5.53 9.77
N LEU A 132 -1.05 5.93 8.96
CA LEU A 132 -1.81 7.16 9.15
C LEU A 132 -2.53 7.14 10.50
N ALA A 133 -3.35 6.12 10.76
CA ALA A 133 -4.10 5.99 12.02
C ALA A 133 -3.19 5.99 13.27
N ILE A 134 -2.02 5.36 13.17
CA ILE A 134 -1.06 5.25 14.28
C ILE A 134 -0.32 6.56 14.57
N THR A 135 -0.10 7.40 13.55
CA THR A 135 0.84 8.52 13.65
C THR A 135 0.25 9.90 13.41
N GLY A 136 -0.93 9.99 12.79
CA GLY A 136 -1.53 11.25 12.34
C GLY A 136 -0.75 11.98 11.25
N GLN A 137 0.24 11.36 10.61
CA GLN A 137 1.08 12.06 9.62
C GLN A 137 0.48 11.98 8.21
N ALA A 138 0.15 13.14 7.64
CA ALA A 138 -0.46 13.28 6.32
C ALA A 138 0.33 12.58 5.18
N ARG A 139 1.65 12.45 5.30
CA ARG A 139 2.49 11.74 4.30
C ARG A 139 2.06 10.29 4.02
N TYR A 140 1.35 9.65 4.95
CA TYR A 140 0.79 8.33 4.72
C TYR A 140 -0.52 8.41 3.92
N ALA A 141 -1.34 9.44 4.12
CA ALA A 141 -2.50 9.74 3.28
C ALA A 141 -2.08 10.08 1.84
N ASP A 142 -1.02 10.88 1.67
CA ASP A 142 -0.44 11.19 0.33
C ASP A 142 -0.13 9.92 -0.47
N LEU A 143 0.44 8.90 0.19
CA LEU A 143 0.75 7.62 -0.46
C LEU A 143 -0.50 6.78 -0.74
N ILE A 144 -1.54 6.85 0.11
CA ILE A 144 -2.82 6.20 -0.17
C ILE A 144 -3.42 6.79 -1.44
N GLU A 145 -3.47 8.12 -1.53
CA GLU A 145 -4.00 8.83 -2.69
C GLU A 145 -3.20 8.49 -3.96
N LEU A 146 -1.87 8.62 -3.90
CA LEU A 146 -0.98 8.31 -5.02
C LEU A 146 -1.19 6.87 -5.54
N ALA A 147 -1.14 5.89 -4.63
CA ALA A 147 -1.26 4.48 -4.96
C ALA A 147 -2.68 4.12 -5.42
N TYR A 148 -3.72 4.80 -4.91
CA TYR A 148 -5.10 4.57 -5.33
C TYR A 148 -5.32 5.01 -6.77
N TYR A 149 -5.07 6.30 -7.08
CA TYR A 149 -5.37 6.85 -8.41
C TYR A 149 -4.47 6.29 -9.51
N ASN A 150 -3.18 6.09 -9.22
CA ASN A 150 -2.20 5.72 -10.25
C ASN A 150 -1.89 4.23 -10.25
N GLY A 151 -1.77 3.63 -9.07
CA GLY A 151 -1.49 2.21 -8.93
C GLY A 151 -2.75 1.37 -9.13
N LEU A 152 -3.71 1.48 -8.22
CA LEU A 152 -4.82 0.55 -8.08
C LEU A 152 -5.88 0.72 -9.19
N LEU A 153 -6.31 1.95 -9.47
CA LEU A 153 -7.31 2.19 -10.52
C LEU A 153 -6.81 1.81 -11.91
N SER A 154 -5.48 1.85 -12.14
CA SER A 154 -4.91 1.38 -13.41
C SER A 154 -5.11 -0.13 -13.63
N THR A 155 -5.33 -0.90 -12.56
CA THR A 155 -5.40 -2.36 -12.63
C THR A 155 -6.71 -2.89 -13.18
N ILE A 156 -7.75 -2.06 -13.28
CA ILE A 156 -9.09 -2.43 -13.79
C ILE A 156 -9.43 -1.61 -15.04
N SER A 157 -10.18 -2.19 -15.98
CA SER A 157 -10.69 -1.46 -17.14
C SER A 157 -11.81 -0.51 -16.74
N LEU A 158 -12.02 0.54 -17.55
CA LEU A 158 -13.09 1.52 -17.31
C LEU A 158 -14.49 0.91 -17.30
N ASP A 159 -14.70 -0.19 -18.03
CA ASP A 159 -15.97 -0.94 -18.02
C ASP A 159 -16.10 -1.91 -16.84
N GLY A 160 -15.08 -1.98 -15.96
CA GLY A 160 -15.04 -2.81 -14.76
C GLY A 160 -14.86 -4.32 -14.99
N LYS A 161 -14.58 -4.76 -16.23
CA LYS A 161 -14.67 -6.19 -16.62
C LYS A 161 -13.34 -6.89 -16.86
N LYS A 162 -12.23 -6.16 -16.98
CA LYS A 162 -10.91 -6.71 -17.32
C LYS A 162 -9.87 -6.17 -16.35
N PHE A 163 -8.88 -7.00 -16.04
CA PHE A 163 -7.91 -6.74 -14.99
C PHE A 163 -6.47 -6.94 -15.47
N PHE A 164 -5.54 -6.19 -14.89
CA PHE A 164 -4.11 -6.47 -14.94
C PHE A 164 -3.67 -7.26 -13.71
N TYR A 165 -2.74 -8.18 -13.92
CA TYR A 165 -1.94 -8.75 -12.82
C TYR A 165 -0.71 -7.87 -12.54
N THR A 166 0.06 -7.55 -13.60
CA THR A 166 1.27 -6.72 -13.55
C THR A 166 1.01 -5.33 -14.13
N ASN A 167 1.60 -4.30 -13.53
CA ASN A 167 1.37 -2.91 -13.90
C ASN A 167 2.69 -2.22 -14.33
N PRO A 168 3.17 -2.48 -15.57
CA PRO A 168 4.41 -1.91 -16.08
C PRO A 168 4.29 -0.41 -16.38
N LEU A 169 5.42 0.30 -16.34
CA LEU A 169 5.50 1.74 -16.67
C LEU A 169 5.97 2.01 -18.10
N GLY A 170 6.54 1.01 -18.76
CA GLY A 170 7.05 1.09 -20.12
C GLY A 170 6.41 0.03 -21.01
N ARG A 171 6.03 0.42 -22.22
CA ARG A 171 5.47 -0.49 -23.21
C ARG A 171 6.12 -0.24 -24.57
N VAL A 172 6.59 -1.30 -25.19
CA VAL A 172 7.07 -1.33 -26.58
C VAL A 172 6.19 -2.27 -27.40
N ASP A 173 6.04 -2.04 -28.71
CA ASP A 173 5.18 -2.89 -29.54
C ASP A 173 5.70 -4.33 -29.57
N GLU A 174 6.99 -4.49 -29.84
CA GLU A 174 7.67 -5.78 -29.89
C GLU A 174 8.65 -5.93 -28.72
N LEU A 175 8.46 -6.98 -27.93
CA LEU A 175 9.45 -7.41 -26.95
C LEU A 175 10.24 -8.59 -27.52
N PRO A 176 11.58 -8.62 -27.37
CA PRO A 176 12.39 -9.75 -27.82
C PRO A 176 12.26 -10.98 -26.90
N PHE A 177 11.33 -10.95 -25.95
CA PHE A 177 11.02 -12.02 -25.00
C PHE A 177 9.57 -11.90 -24.52
N GLU A 178 9.03 -12.99 -23.98
CA GLU A 178 7.69 -13.00 -23.39
C GLU A 178 7.75 -12.75 -21.88
N LEU A 179 6.80 -11.97 -21.37
CA LEU A 179 6.59 -11.82 -19.94
C LEU A 179 5.57 -12.85 -19.46
N ARG A 180 5.67 -13.24 -18.18
CA ARG A 180 4.81 -14.27 -17.55
C ARG A 180 3.31 -13.95 -17.66
N TRP A 181 2.94 -12.67 -17.57
CA TRP A 181 1.56 -12.22 -17.52
C TRP A 181 1.23 -11.36 -18.73
N SER A 182 -0.05 -11.33 -19.07
CA SER A 182 -0.56 -10.54 -20.18
C SER A 182 -0.22 -9.06 -20.02
N ARG A 183 0.17 -8.47 -21.16
CA ARG A 183 0.41 -7.02 -21.30
C ARG A 183 -0.88 -6.26 -21.63
N TRP A 184 -2.02 -6.95 -21.59
CA TRP A 184 -3.36 -6.42 -21.77
C TRP A 184 -4.23 -6.80 -20.57
N ARG A 185 -5.27 -6.00 -20.29
CA ARG A 185 -6.25 -6.39 -19.27
C ARG A 185 -7.07 -7.58 -19.77
N GLU A 186 -7.25 -8.57 -18.92
CA GLU A 186 -7.96 -9.81 -19.24
C GLU A 186 -9.22 -9.95 -18.40
N PRO A 187 -10.31 -10.52 -18.96
CA PRO A 187 -11.53 -10.77 -18.20
C PRO A 187 -11.36 -11.86 -17.14
N TYR A 188 -10.36 -12.72 -17.30
CA TYR A 188 -10.04 -13.80 -16.38
C TYR A 188 -8.52 -13.93 -16.24
N ILE A 189 -8.05 -14.00 -14.99
CA ILE A 189 -6.65 -14.25 -14.66
C ILE A 189 -6.61 -15.55 -13.86
N SER A 190 -5.77 -16.51 -14.28
CA SER A 190 -5.67 -17.83 -13.64
C SER A 190 -5.30 -17.74 -12.16
N CYS A 191 -4.48 -16.76 -11.78
CA CYS A 191 -4.26 -16.37 -10.39
C CYS A 191 -5.34 -15.36 -9.95
N PHE A 192 -6.47 -15.87 -9.48
CA PHE A 192 -7.68 -15.09 -9.26
C PHE A 192 -7.70 -14.26 -7.97
N CYS A 193 -6.64 -14.25 -7.16
CA CYS A 193 -6.66 -13.52 -5.89
C CYS A 193 -6.68 -12.00 -6.09
N CYS A 194 -6.06 -11.47 -7.16
CA CYS A 194 -5.94 -10.02 -7.34
C CYS A 194 -7.18 -9.31 -7.88
N PRO A 195 -7.93 -9.81 -8.88
CA PRO A 195 -9.12 -9.10 -9.36
C PRO A 195 -10.18 -8.83 -8.27
N PRO A 196 -10.59 -9.80 -7.44
CA PRO A 196 -11.50 -9.54 -6.32
C PRO A 196 -10.91 -8.59 -5.29
N ASN A 197 -9.60 -8.70 -5.01
CA ASN A 197 -8.89 -7.82 -4.08
C ASN A 197 -8.89 -6.36 -4.54
N THR A 198 -8.66 -6.12 -5.83
CA THR A 198 -8.78 -4.80 -6.47
C THR A 198 -10.21 -4.27 -6.31
N VAL A 199 -11.22 -5.06 -6.71
CA VAL A 199 -12.62 -4.60 -6.70
C VAL A 199 -13.09 -4.25 -5.30
N ARG A 200 -12.83 -5.09 -4.30
CA ARG A 200 -13.22 -4.77 -2.91
C ARG A 200 -12.52 -3.50 -2.42
N THR A 201 -11.27 -3.27 -2.80
CA THR A 201 -10.50 -2.11 -2.33
C THR A 201 -11.05 -0.82 -2.95
N ILE A 202 -11.46 -0.87 -4.22
CA ILE A 202 -12.14 0.25 -4.89
C ILE A 202 -13.49 0.52 -4.23
N ALA A 203 -14.27 -0.53 -3.95
CA ALA A 203 -15.56 -0.39 -3.28
C ALA A 203 -15.45 0.17 -1.86
N GLU A 204 -14.34 -0.11 -1.17
CA GLU A 204 -14.09 0.30 0.22
C GLU A 204 -13.39 1.66 0.34
N ILE A 205 -12.97 2.31 -0.75
CA ILE A 205 -12.11 3.52 -0.67
C ILE A 205 -12.76 4.68 0.10
N THR A 206 -14.08 4.77 0.10
CA THR A 206 -14.83 5.81 0.82
C THR A 206 -14.59 5.75 2.33
N ALA A 207 -14.26 4.57 2.87
CA ALA A 207 -13.89 4.39 4.28
C ALA A 207 -12.54 5.04 4.65
N TYR A 208 -11.74 5.42 3.66
CA TYR A 208 -10.43 6.04 3.84
C TYR A 208 -10.50 7.57 3.71
N ALA A 209 -11.65 8.12 3.30
CA ALA A 209 -11.80 9.55 3.02
C ALA A 209 -11.72 10.42 4.28
N TYR A 210 -12.07 9.87 5.44
CA TYR A 210 -12.13 10.62 6.70
C TYR A 210 -11.51 9.84 7.85
N SER A 211 -11.08 10.56 8.89
CA SER A 211 -10.71 9.99 10.19
C SER A 211 -11.21 10.88 11.31
N ILE A 212 -11.42 10.31 12.50
CA ILE A 212 -11.90 11.02 13.68
C ILE A 212 -10.88 10.82 14.79
N SER A 213 -10.59 11.89 15.51
CA SER A 213 -9.71 11.93 16.68
C SER A 213 -10.34 12.78 17.79
N ASP A 214 -9.69 12.85 18.95
CA ASP A 214 -10.11 13.74 20.03
C ASP A 214 -10.08 15.23 19.65
N GLU A 215 -9.29 15.61 18.63
CA GLU A 215 -9.20 16.98 18.12
C GLU A 215 -10.35 17.36 17.16
N GLY A 216 -10.96 16.36 16.52
CA GLY A 216 -12.01 16.57 15.52
C GLY A 216 -11.91 15.64 14.32
N LEU A 217 -12.31 16.16 13.16
CA LEU A 217 -12.39 15.43 11.90
C LEU A 217 -11.13 15.68 11.06
N TRP A 218 -10.64 14.65 10.39
CA TRP A 218 -9.57 14.73 9.40
C TRP A 218 -10.14 14.36 8.03
N ILE A 219 -9.90 15.20 7.02
CA ILE A 219 -10.24 14.91 5.62
C ILE A 219 -8.99 14.39 4.92
N ASN A 220 -8.95 13.10 4.63
CA ASN A 220 -7.77 12.43 4.07
C ASN A 220 -7.81 12.34 2.53
N LEU A 221 -8.99 12.09 1.95
CA LEU A 221 -9.17 11.98 0.50
C LEU A 221 -10.27 12.94 0.04
N TYR A 222 -9.98 13.66 -1.03
CA TYR A 222 -10.92 14.59 -1.64
C TYR A 222 -11.77 13.94 -2.72
N GLY A 223 -13.03 14.35 -2.80
CA GLY A 223 -13.97 13.90 -3.81
C GLY A 223 -15.40 14.25 -3.43
N GLY A 224 -16.27 14.49 -4.41
CA GLY A 224 -17.67 14.84 -4.15
C GLY A 224 -18.37 13.76 -3.32
N ASN A 225 -18.75 14.07 -2.09
CA ASN A 225 -19.40 13.12 -1.17
C ASN A 225 -20.15 13.82 -0.01
N GLU A 226 -20.90 13.03 0.75
CA GLU A 226 -21.59 13.46 1.97
C GLU A 226 -21.15 12.57 3.13
N LEU A 227 -20.89 13.19 4.29
CA LEU A 227 -20.52 12.53 5.53
C LEU A 227 -21.57 12.82 6.60
N ASN A 228 -22.06 11.75 7.23
CA ASN A 228 -22.91 11.79 8.41
C ASN A 228 -22.29 10.90 9.49
N THR A 229 -21.74 11.50 10.54
CA THR A 229 -20.93 10.80 11.54
C THR A 229 -21.08 11.40 12.94
N TYR A 230 -20.36 10.81 13.90
CA TYR A 230 -20.21 11.32 15.26
C TYR A 230 -18.74 11.62 15.54
N LEU A 231 -18.45 12.74 16.20
CA LEU A 231 -17.12 13.03 16.72
C LEU A 231 -16.76 12.09 17.89
N ALA A 232 -15.50 12.13 18.33
CA ALA A 232 -15.00 11.28 19.41
C ALA A 232 -15.79 11.43 20.72
N ASP A 233 -16.35 12.62 20.99
CA ASP A 233 -17.20 12.87 22.16
C ASP A 233 -18.68 12.49 21.97
N GLY A 234 -19.02 11.88 20.83
CA GLY A 234 -20.37 11.41 20.50
C GLY A 234 -21.30 12.50 19.94
N SER A 235 -20.82 13.72 19.72
CA SER A 235 -21.61 14.76 19.07
C SER A 235 -21.81 14.51 17.57
N PRO A 236 -23.00 14.79 17.00
CA PRO A 236 -23.27 14.59 15.58
C PRO A 236 -22.55 15.63 14.71
N LEU A 237 -22.09 15.19 13.54
CA LEU A 237 -21.50 16.04 12.51
C LEU A 237 -22.00 15.60 11.12
N ARG A 238 -22.53 16.57 10.35
CA ARG A 238 -22.86 16.38 8.95
C ARG A 238 -22.13 17.40 8.09
N LEU A 239 -21.51 16.93 7.02
CA LEU A 239 -20.87 17.78 6.04
C LEU A 239 -20.98 17.24 4.62
N LYS A 240 -20.73 18.12 3.65
CA LYS A 240 -20.69 17.81 2.23
C LYS A 240 -19.39 18.34 1.60
N GLN A 241 -18.72 17.49 0.83
CA GLN A 241 -17.67 17.92 -0.10
C GLN A 241 -18.28 18.16 -1.47
N GLN A 242 -18.11 19.37 -2.02
CA GLN A 242 -18.45 19.70 -3.40
C GLN A 242 -17.17 20.05 -4.16
N THR A 243 -16.78 19.17 -5.08
CA THR A 243 -15.54 19.30 -5.85
C THR A 243 -15.58 18.41 -7.09
N ASP A 244 -14.86 18.82 -8.13
CA ASP A 244 -14.53 18.02 -9.32
C ASP A 244 -13.14 17.36 -9.20
N TYR A 245 -12.55 17.33 -8.01
CA TYR A 245 -11.32 16.57 -7.74
C TYR A 245 -11.46 15.10 -8.21
N PRO A 246 -10.46 14.51 -8.88
CA PRO A 246 -9.08 14.99 -9.07
C PRO A 246 -8.84 15.89 -10.29
N TRP A 247 -9.88 16.34 -11.01
CA TRP A 247 -9.72 17.16 -12.21
C TRP A 247 -9.41 18.63 -11.90
N GLU A 248 -9.98 19.13 -10.81
CA GLU A 248 -9.74 20.48 -10.30
C GLU A 248 -9.40 20.45 -8.80
N GLY A 249 -8.58 21.42 -8.36
CA GLY A 249 -8.10 21.50 -6.98
C GLY A 249 -8.99 22.30 -6.02
N MET A 250 -10.17 22.75 -6.46
CA MET A 250 -11.09 23.50 -5.59
C MET A 250 -11.96 22.54 -4.78
N ILE A 251 -11.83 22.59 -3.46
CA ILE A 251 -12.61 21.75 -2.53
C ILE A 251 -13.52 22.64 -1.68
N ASN A 252 -14.83 22.55 -1.86
CA ASN A 252 -15.80 23.24 -1.02
C ASN A 252 -16.30 22.30 0.08
N ILE A 253 -16.04 22.63 1.34
CA ILE A 253 -16.53 21.90 2.52
C ILE A 253 -17.71 22.67 3.11
N ILE A 254 -18.89 22.05 3.11
CA ILE A 254 -20.12 22.64 3.63
C ILE A 254 -20.51 21.89 4.90
N LEU A 255 -20.51 22.57 6.04
CA LEU A 255 -20.99 22.02 7.31
C LEU A 255 -22.51 22.20 7.40
N GLU A 256 -23.24 21.09 7.51
CA GLU A 256 -24.72 21.09 7.54
C GLU A 256 -25.27 20.98 8.97
N ASP A 257 -24.63 20.18 9.82
CA ASP A 257 -24.99 19.99 11.24
C ASP A 257 -23.71 19.87 12.06
N THR A 258 -23.59 20.66 13.13
CA THR A 258 -22.35 20.80 13.91
C THR A 258 -22.62 20.93 15.41
N PRO A 259 -21.73 20.42 16.27
CA PRO A 259 -21.82 20.68 17.70
C PRO A 259 -21.58 22.17 18.02
N GLN A 260 -22.12 22.61 19.16
CA GLN A 260 -21.84 23.95 19.72
C GLN A 260 -20.44 24.05 20.32
N LYS A 261 -19.84 22.90 20.68
CA LYS A 261 -18.50 22.82 21.22
C LYS A 261 -17.48 22.94 20.09
N GLU A 262 -16.37 23.62 20.36
CA GLU A 262 -15.26 23.78 19.43
C GLU A 262 -14.66 22.42 19.02
N PHE A 263 -14.34 22.28 17.74
CA PHE A 263 -13.67 21.13 17.13
C PHE A 263 -12.87 21.57 15.90
N SER A 264 -11.89 20.77 15.49
CA SER A 264 -11.10 21.00 14.26
C SER A 264 -11.62 20.19 13.08
N VAL A 265 -11.41 20.72 11.87
CA VAL A 265 -11.63 20.07 10.57
C VAL A 265 -10.43 20.33 9.68
#